data_AF-A0A8J2Q8X0-F1
#
_entry.id   AF-A0A8J2Q8X0-F1
#
_cell.length_a   1.000
_cell.length_b   1.000
_cell.length_c   1.000
_cell.angle_alpha   90.00
_cell.angle_beta   90.00
_cell.angle_gamma   90.00
#
_symmetry.space_group_name_H-M   'P 1'
#
loop_
_entity.id
_entity.type
_entity.pdbx_description
1 polymer ?
#
loop_
_entity_poly.entity_id
_entity_poly.type
_entity_poly.pdbx_seq_one_letter_code
_entity_poly.pdbx_strand_id
1 'polypeptide(L)'
;MEALIKFIKLNSSEVRITYNQVYTDWANRHLIKYGTEPIKDLTNDLREPRRLVTLLQAITFDCVPAAEERISTAIDGHTESV
;
A
#
# COMPACT_ATOMS: atom_id res chain seq x y z
N MET A 1 -12.66 14.84 -35.00
CA MET A 1 -11.77 13.87 -34.30
C MET A 1 -11.35 14.33 -32.91
N GLU A 2 -11.02 15.61 -32.70
CA GLU A 2 -10.51 16.09 -31.39
C GLU A 2 -11.48 15.90 -30.20
N ALA A 3 -12.79 16.08 -30.43
CA ALA A 3 -13.80 15.88 -29.38
C ALA A 3 -13.84 14.43 -28.85
N LEU A 4 -13.66 13.45 -29.74
CA LEU A 4 -13.62 12.02 -29.37
C LEU A 4 -12.36 11.70 -28.54
N ILE A 5 -11.20 12.24 -28.95
CA ILE A 5 -9.94 12.09 -28.20
C ILE A 5 -10.07 12.71 -26.79
N LYS A 6 -10.70 13.88 -26.69
CA LYS A 6 -10.93 14.55 -25.40
C LYS A 6 -11.87 13.73 -24.50
N PHE A 7 -12.94 13.18 -25.05
CA PHE A 7 -13.87 12.32 -24.33
C PHE A 7 -13.19 11.06 -23.78
N ILE A 8 -12.41 10.36 -24.60
CA ILE A 8 -11.67 9.16 -24.18
C ILE A 8 -10.70 9.48 -23.04
N LYS A 9 -9.96 10.59 -23.14
CA LYS A 9 -9.04 11.04 -22.09
C LYS A 9 -9.76 11.40 -20.79
N LEU A 10 -10.94 12.02 -20.87
CA LEU A 10 -11.73 12.40 -19.70
C LEU A 10 -12.20 11.16 -18.94
N ASN A 11 -12.82 10.20 -19.64
CA ASN A 11 -13.28 8.94 -19.06
C ASN A 11 -12.10 8.15 -18.46
N SER A 12 -10.97 8.07 -19.15
CA SER A 12 -9.76 7.42 -18.63
C SER A 12 -9.24 8.10 -17.36
N SER A 13 -9.33 9.43 -17.28
CA SER A 13 -8.90 10.19 -16.10
C SER A 13 -9.85 10.00 -14.92
N GLU A 14 -11.16 9.99 -15.17
CA GLU A 14 -12.18 9.69 -14.14
C GLU A 14 -11.99 8.29 -13.57
N VAL A 15 -11.83 7.29 -14.43
CA VAL A 15 -11.53 5.91 -14.02
C VAL A 15 -10.26 5.85 -13.18
N ARG A 16 -9.20 6.56 -13.59
CA ARG A 16 -7.94 6.64 -12.82
C ARG A 16 -8.13 7.28 -11.45
N ILE A 17 -8.92 8.34 -11.34
CA ILE A 17 -9.22 9.01 -10.06
C ILE A 17 -9.94 8.04 -9.13
N THR A 18 -10.97 7.34 -9.63
CA THR A 18 -11.75 6.36 -8.84
C THR A 18 -10.87 5.23 -8.33
N TYR A 19 -10.03 4.63 -9.18
CA TYR A 19 -9.11 3.57 -8.73
C TYR A 19 -8.13 4.09 -7.68
N ASN A 20 -7.57 5.27 -7.89
CA ASN A 20 -6.62 5.84 -6.95
C ASN A 20 -7.24 6.06 -5.56
N GLN A 21 -8.49 6.53 -5.49
CA GLN A 21 -9.23 6.64 -4.23
C GLN A 21 -9.44 5.27 -3.57
N VAL A 22 -9.94 4.28 -4.31
CA VAL A 22 -10.19 2.93 -3.78
C VAL A 22 -8.92 2.30 -3.21
N TYR A 23 -7.80 2.41 -3.91
CA TYR A 23 -6.53 1.84 -3.44
C TYR A 23 -5.90 2.67 -2.30
N THR A 24 -6.10 3.98 -2.26
CA THR A 24 -5.69 4.83 -1.15
C THR A 24 -6.43 4.43 0.13
N ASP A 25 -7.76 4.26 0.05
CA ASP A 25 -8.57 3.82 1.19
C ASP A 25 -8.20 2.40 1.64
N TRP A 26 -7.90 1.51 0.70
CA TRP A 26 -7.40 0.18 1.01
C TRP A 26 -6.06 0.21 1.74
N ALA A 27 -5.09 1.00 1.27
CA ALA A 27 -3.80 1.15 1.92
C ALA A 27 -3.92 1.72 3.34
N ASN A 28 -4.80 2.72 3.52
CA ASN A 28 -5.01 3.37 4.82
C ASN A 28 -5.58 2.43 5.88
N ARG A 29 -6.40 1.43 5.51
CA ARG A 29 -6.86 0.41 6.46
C ARG A 29 -5.71 -0.36 7.11
N HIS A 30 -4.68 -0.69 6.32
CA HIS A 30 -3.47 -1.37 6.81
C HIS A 30 -2.61 -0.44 7.66
N LEU A 31 -2.35 0.78 7.18
CA LEU A 31 -1.51 1.74 7.91
C LEU A 31 -2.08 2.11 9.28
N ILE A 32 -3.40 2.38 9.34
CA ILE A 32 -4.08 2.74 10.60
C ILE A 32 -4.03 1.58 11.60
N LYS A 33 -4.21 0.33 11.13
CA LYS A 33 -4.16 -0.86 11.99
C LYS A 33 -2.83 -0.98 12.75
N TYR A 34 -1.72 -0.56 12.12
CA TYR A 34 -0.37 -0.60 12.71
C TYR A 34 0.11 0.78 13.21
N GLY A 35 -0.81 1.69 13.52
CA GLY A 35 -0.50 2.98 14.13
C GLY A 35 0.32 3.93 13.26
N THR A 36 0.33 3.71 11.95
CA THR A 36 1.05 4.55 10.98
C THR A 36 0.14 5.66 10.45
N GLU A 37 0.73 6.81 10.13
CA GLU A 37 0.00 7.92 9.51
C GLU A 37 -0.60 7.51 8.14
N PRO A 38 -1.89 7.81 7.88
CA PRO A 38 -2.51 7.53 6.60
C PRO A 38 -1.92 8.41 5.48
N ILE A 39 -1.99 7.89 4.25
CA ILE A 39 -1.60 8.58 3.03
C ILE A 39 -2.81 9.26 2.37
N LYS A 40 -2.55 10.29 1.58
CA LYS A 40 -3.58 11.07 0.86
C LYS A 40 -3.73 10.61 -0.58
N ASP A 41 -2.64 10.19 -1.19
CA ASP A 41 -2.61 9.80 -2.60
C ASP A 41 -1.62 8.66 -2.80
N LEU A 42 -2.12 7.46 -3.09
CA LEU A 42 -1.31 6.27 -3.30
C LEU A 42 -0.19 6.48 -4.34
N THR A 43 -0.50 7.21 -5.43
CA THR A 43 0.43 7.35 -6.55
C THR A 43 1.61 8.26 -6.22
N ASN A 44 1.39 9.34 -5.49
CA ASN A 44 2.41 10.33 -5.18
C ASN A 44 3.11 10.03 -3.85
N ASP A 45 2.36 9.66 -2.81
CA ASP A 45 2.92 9.47 -1.47
C ASP A 45 3.83 8.23 -1.40
N LEU A 46 3.55 7.17 -2.17
CA LEU A 46 4.39 5.98 -2.23
C LEU A 46 5.63 6.12 -3.12
N ARG A 47 5.83 7.28 -3.78
CA ARG A 47 7.12 7.57 -4.42
C ARG A 47 8.22 7.78 -3.39
N GLU A 48 7.85 8.15 -2.16
CA GLU A 48 8.78 8.16 -1.04
C GLU A 48 9.07 6.71 -0.64
N PRO A 49 10.32 6.22 -0.78
CA PRO A 49 10.62 4.81 -0.56
C PRO A 49 10.28 4.33 0.85
N ARG A 50 10.43 5.22 1.85
CA ARG A 50 10.08 4.92 3.24
C ARG A 50 8.60 4.62 3.39
N ARG A 51 7.72 5.45 2.81
CA ARG A 51 6.27 5.24 2.86
C ARG A 51 5.84 3.96 2.17
N LEU A 52 6.46 3.63 1.03
CA LEU A 52 6.21 2.35 0.35
C LEU A 52 6.61 1.15 1.21
N VAL A 53 7.80 1.18 1.81
CA VAL A 53 8.26 0.09 2.69
C VAL A 53 7.35 -0.06 3.90
N THR A 54 6.94 1.05 4.54
CA THR A 54 6.03 1.00 5.69
C THR A 54 4.68 0.39 5.33
N LEU A 55 4.11 0.74 4.17
CA LEU A 55 2.86 0.12 3.70
C LEU A 55 3.04 -1.39 3.46
N LEU A 56 4.15 -1.81 2.83
CA LEU A 56 4.44 -3.23 2.60
C LEU A 56 4.57 -4.00 3.92
N GLN A 57 5.23 -3.43 4.92
CA GLN A 57 5.33 -4.03 6.26
C GLN A 57 3.95 -4.17 6.90
N ALA A 58 3.14 -3.11 6.92
CA ALA A 58 1.78 -3.13 7.49
C ALA A 58 0.90 -4.21 6.83
N ILE A 59 0.93 -4.32 5.50
CA ILE A 59 0.22 -5.38 4.77
C ILE A 59 0.74 -6.77 5.14
N THR A 60 2.06 -6.93 5.25
CA THR A 60 2.68 -8.23 5.56
C THR A 60 2.30 -8.71 6.96
N PHE A 61 2.34 -7.81 7.95
CA PHE A 61 1.88 -8.11 9.31
C PHE A 61 0.38 -8.41 9.36
N ASP A 62 -0.44 -7.73 8.54
CA ASP A 62 -1.89 -7.99 8.48
C ASP A 62 -2.20 -9.38 7.90
N CYS A 63 -1.50 -9.76 6.84
CA CYS A 63 -1.75 -11.01 6.10
C CYS A 63 -1.11 -12.23 6.74
N VAL A 64 -0.10 -12.05 7.58
CA VAL A 64 0.63 -13.14 8.23
C VAL A 64 0.60 -12.89 9.74
N PRO A 65 -0.42 -13.40 10.45
CA PRO A 65 -0.54 -13.25 11.91
C PRO A 65 0.69 -13.77 12.68
N ALA A 66 1.49 -14.64 12.07
CA ALA A 66 2.74 -15.17 12.62
C ALA A 66 4.01 -14.41 12.17
N ALA A 67 3.91 -13.32 11.41
CA ALA A 67 5.07 -12.55 10.97
C ALA A 67 5.72 -11.76 12.12
N GLU A 68 4.96 -11.33 13.13
CA GLU A 68 5.54 -10.76 14.36
C GLU A 68 6.48 -11.75 15.06
N GLU A 69 6.10 -13.03 15.11
CA GLU A 69 6.88 -14.09 15.76
C GLU A 69 8.09 -14.52 14.91
N ARG A 70 7.91 -14.60 13.58
CA ARG A 70 8.98 -15.02 12.63
C ARG A 70 10.02 -13.95 12.35
N ILE A 71 9.66 -12.67 12.38
CA ILE A 71 10.62 -11.58 12.21
C ILE A 71 11.44 -11.41 13.50
N SER A 72 10.82 -11.49 14.68
CA SER A 72 11.54 -11.45 15.97
C SER A 72 12.55 -12.59 16.10
N THR A 73 12.16 -13.84 15.76
CA THR A 73 13.06 -15.00 15.79
C THR A 73 14.17 -14.96 14.73
N ALA A 74 13.90 -14.41 13.55
CA ALA A 74 14.92 -14.22 12.51
C ALA A 74 15.96 -13.14 12.88
N ILE A 75 15.57 -12.12 13.66
CA ILE A 75 16.47 -11.07 14.14
C ILE A 75 17.29 -11.56 15.35
N ASP A 76 16.71 -12.38 16.23
CA ASP A 76 17.40 -12.97 17.40
C ASP A 76 18.30 -14.17 17.06
N GLY A 77 18.43 -14.55 15.79
CA GLY A 77 19.39 -15.56 15.34
C GLY A 77 19.06 -17.00 15.77
N HIS A 78 17.81 -17.28 16.14
CA HIS A 78 17.37 -18.65 16.43
C HIS A 78 16.78 -19.30 15.17
N THR A 79 17.67 -19.67 14.25
CA THR A 79 17.32 -20.68 13.24
C THR A 79 17.19 -22.02 13.94
N GLU A 80 15.96 -22.45 14.23
CA GLU A 80 15.71 -23.84 14.60
C GLU A 80 16.15 -24.74 13.44
N SER A 81 17.13 -25.60 13.73
CA SER A 81 17.61 -26.65 12.84
C SER A 81 16.55 -27.73 12.70
N VAL A 82 16.17 -28.02 11.44
CA VAL A 82 15.36 -29.20 11.06
C VAL A 82 16.11 -30.49 11.40
#